data_AF-A0A933P1M0-F1
#
_entry.id   AF-A0A933P1M0-F1
#
_cell.length_a   1.000
_cell.length_b   1.000
_cell.length_c   1.000
_cell.angle_alpha   90.00
_cell.angle_beta   90.00
_cell.angle_gamma   90.00
#
_symmetry.space_group_name_H-M   'P 1'
#
loop_
_entity.id
_entity.type
_entity.pdbx_description
1 polymer ?
#
loop_
_entity_poly.entity_id
_entity_poly.type
_entity_poly.pdbx_seq_one_letter_code
_entity_poly.pdbx_strand_id
1 'polypeptide(L)' 'MPKKIKNNDIPIGKITIVEDFLPPPEILFPKDEKKKITLEIDVQTISFFREKAKWAGTKYQKMMREVLKGYAKKYA' A
#
# COMPACT_ATOMS: atom_id res chain seq x y z
N MET A 1 -36.00 13.26 13.66
CA MET A 1 -35.30 13.75 12.45
C MET A 1 -34.30 14.82 12.90
N PRO A 2 -32.98 14.70 12.62
CA PRO A 2 -32.04 15.69 13.11
C PRO A 2 -32.19 16.99 12.32
N LYS A 3 -32.28 18.09 13.07
CA LYS A 3 -32.47 19.45 12.55
C LYS A 3 -31.17 19.90 11.87
N LYS A 4 -31.21 20.25 10.58
CA LYS A 4 -30.06 20.88 9.89
C LYS A 4 -29.81 22.25 10.53
N ILE A 5 -28.70 22.40 11.22
CA ILE A 5 -28.25 23.67 11.79
C ILE A 5 -27.71 24.51 10.62
N LYS A 6 -28.45 25.54 10.20
CA LYS A 6 -27.97 26.54 9.26
C LYS A 6 -27.25 27.63 10.06
N ASN A 7 -25.96 27.46 10.32
CA ASN A 7 -25.11 28.55 10.80
C ASN A 7 -24.42 29.18 9.59
N ASN A 8 -25.06 30.18 8.99
CA ASN A 8 -24.56 30.92 7.82
C ASN A 8 -23.86 32.24 8.20
N ASP A 9 -23.75 32.58 9.49
CA ASP A 9 -23.33 33.92 9.94
C ASP A 9 -21.89 33.95 10.50
N ILE A 10 -20.98 33.16 9.93
CA ILE A 10 -19.54 33.26 10.20
C ILE A 10 -18.91 33.89 8.95
N PRO A 11 -18.11 34.97 9.06
CA PRO A 11 -17.38 35.53 7.93
C PRO A 11 -16.28 34.56 7.51
N ILE A 12 -16.65 33.59 6.69
CA ILE A 12 -15.70 32.73 5.99
C ILE A 12 -15.02 33.66 4.98
N GLY A 13 -13.69 33.78 5.05
CA GLY A 13 -12.90 34.64 4.16
C GLY A 13 -13.07 34.27 2.67
N LYS A 14 -12.24 34.80 1.77
CA LYS A 14 -12.31 34.45 0.33
C LYS A 14 -12.28 32.92 0.15
N ILE A 15 -13.43 32.33 -0.20
CA ILE A 15 -13.58 30.90 -0.41
C ILE A 15 -13.11 30.59 -1.83
N THR A 16 -12.06 29.81 -1.97
CA THR A 16 -11.72 29.18 -3.25
C THR A 16 -12.48 27.86 -3.31
N ILE A 17 -13.44 27.75 -4.24
CA ILE A 17 -14.13 26.49 -4.50
C ILE A 17 -13.13 25.59 -5.23
N VAL A 18 -12.73 24.50 -4.58
CA VAL A 18 -11.87 23.46 -5.17
C VAL A 18 -12.77 22.32 -5.61
N GLU A 19 -12.58 21.84 -6.84
CA GLU A 19 -13.28 20.66 -7.34
C GLU A 19 -12.89 19.42 -6.52
N ASP A 20 -13.83 18.51 -6.28
CA ASP A 20 -13.56 17.26 -5.57
C ASP A 20 -12.65 16.39 -6.45
N PHE A 21 -11.35 16.42 -6.15
CA PHE A 21 -10.31 15.71 -6.89
C PHE A 21 -9.96 14.36 -6.26
N LEU A 22 -10.62 13.98 -5.15
CA LEU A 22 -10.30 12.73 -4.47
C LEU A 22 -10.91 11.57 -5.25
N PRO A 23 -10.08 10.67 -5.82
CA PRO A 23 -10.62 9.50 -6.49
C PRO A 23 -11.29 8.58 -5.44
N PRO A 24 -12.29 7.78 -5.86
CA PRO A 24 -12.93 6.81 -4.99
C PRO A 24 -11.92 5.90 -4.28
N PRO A 25 -12.20 5.47 -3.03
CA PRO A 25 -11.32 4.60 -2.25
C PRO A 25 -10.84 3.34 -2.99
N GLU A 26 -11.63 2.81 -3.92
CA GLU A 26 -11.24 1.63 -4.72
C GLU A 26 -10.07 1.90 -5.66
N ILE A 27 -9.90 3.14 -6.14
CA ILE A 27 -8.82 3.55 -7.05
C ILE A 27 -7.57 3.97 -6.25
N LEU A 28 -7.75 4.45 -5.01
CA LEU A 28 -6.65 4.84 -4.12
C LEU A 28 -5.75 3.65 -3.72
N PHE A 29 -6.27 2.42 -3.78
CA PHE A 29 -5.53 1.21 -3.43
C PHE A 29 -5.59 0.17 -4.56
N PRO A 30 -4.81 0.36 -5.65
CA PRO A 30 -4.74 -0.65 -6.70
C PRO A 30 -4.34 -2.00 -6.08
N LYS A 31 -5.19 -3.00 -6.27
CA LYS A 31 -4.90 -4.36 -5.83
C LYS A 31 -3.85 -4.95 -6.77
N ASP A 32 -2.61 -5.07 -6.29
CA ASP A 32 -1.58 -5.83 -6.99
C ASP A 32 -2.09 -7.26 -7.25
N GLU A 33 -2.27 -7.62 -8.52
CA GLU A 33 -2.58 -8.99 -8.91
C GLU A 33 -1.41 -9.90 -8.53
N LYS A 34 -1.69 -10.94 -7.73
CA LYS A 34 -0.68 -11.89 -7.26
C LYS A 34 -0.94 -13.26 -7.87
N LYS A 35 0.04 -13.77 -8.61
CA LYS A 35 0.05 -15.16 -9.10
C LYS A 35 0.90 -16.03 -8.17
N LYS A 36 0.37 -17.19 -7.79
CA LYS A 36 1.11 -18.19 -7.00
C LYS A 36 1.93 -19.05 -7.95
N ILE A 37 3.20 -19.18 -7.66
CA ILE A 37 4.13 -20.07 -8.36
C ILE A 37 4.80 -21.00 -7.36
N THR A 38 5.26 -22.16 -7.83
CA THR A 38 6.15 -23.05 -7.09
C THR A 38 7.56 -22.84 -7.63
N LEU A 39 8.53 -22.64 -6.74
CA LEU A 39 9.93 -22.40 -7.08
C LEU A 39 10.80 -23.21 -6.12
N GLU A 40 11.79 -23.92 -6.65
CA GLU A 40 12.83 -24.56 -5.85
C GLU A 40 13.88 -23.53 -5.46
N ILE A 41 14.22 -23.48 -4.18
CA ILE A 41 15.16 -22.52 -3.61
C ILE A 41 16.05 -23.29 -2.64
N ASP A 42 17.33 -22.95 -2.64
CA ASP A 42 18.31 -23.57 -1.77
C ASP A 42 18.04 -23.29 -0.28
N VAL A 43 18.50 -24.23 0.56
CA VAL A 43 18.26 -24.18 2.01
C VAL A 43 18.96 -22.96 2.64
N GLN A 44 20.10 -22.54 2.12
CA GLN A 44 20.86 -21.41 2.66
C GLN A 44 20.12 -20.09 2.45
N THR A 45 19.59 -19.85 1.26
CA THR A 45 18.76 -18.69 0.93
C THR A 45 17.52 -18.64 1.81
N ILE A 46 16.80 -19.75 1.97
CA ILE A 46 15.62 -19.80 2.85
C ILE A 46 16.01 -19.46 4.30
N SER A 47 17.14 -19.99 4.77
CA SER A 47 17.62 -19.75 6.14
C SER A 47 17.97 -18.29 6.38
N PHE A 48 18.68 -17.67 5.43
CA PHE A 48 18.99 -16.24 5.45
C PHE A 48 17.74 -15.37 5.60
N PHE A 49 16.72 -15.59 4.74
CA PHE A 49 15.50 -14.80 4.80
C PHE A 49 14.68 -15.06 6.08
N ARG A 50 14.69 -16.28 6.61
CA ARG A 50 14.02 -16.59 7.89
C ARG A 50 14.65 -15.84 9.05
N GLU A 51 15.98 -15.77 9.13
CA GLU A 51 16.69 -15.05 10.18
C GLU A 51 16.38 -13.55 10.11
N LYS A 52 16.52 -12.94 8.93
CA LYS A 52 16.23 -11.50 8.74
C LYS A 52 14.77 -11.17 9.00
N ALA A 53 13.85 -12.05 8.63
CA ALA A 53 12.43 -11.85 8.84
C ALA A 53 12.02 -11.86 10.32
N LYS A 54 12.67 -12.72 11.13
CA LYS A 54 12.48 -12.72 12.59
C LYS A 54 12.90 -11.38 13.19
N TRP A 55 14.07 -10.87 12.82
CA TRP A 55 14.56 -9.59 13.31
C TRP A 55 13.66 -8.41 12.89
N ALA A 56 13.18 -8.42 11.65
CA ALA A 56 12.33 -7.36 11.10
C ALA A 56 10.83 -7.50 11.43
N GLY A 57 10.40 -8.51 12.21
CA GLY A 57 9.00 -8.73 12.57
C GLY A 57 8.07 -8.97 11.37
N THR A 58 8.55 -9.64 10.33
CA THR A 58 7.82 -9.86 9.07
C THR A 58 7.83 -11.31 8.63
N LYS A 59 7.09 -11.64 7.56
CA LYS A 59 7.13 -12.97 6.93
C LYS A 59 8.29 -13.04 5.94
N TYR A 60 9.11 -14.09 6.00
CA TYR A 60 10.25 -14.26 5.08
C TYR A 60 9.83 -14.25 3.60
N GLN A 61 8.63 -14.78 3.29
CA GLN A 61 8.09 -14.71 1.92
C GLN A 61 7.84 -13.28 1.45
N LYS A 62 7.53 -12.34 2.36
CA LYS A 62 7.38 -10.92 2.02
C LYS A 62 8.73 -10.34 1.62
N MET A 63 9.78 -10.60 2.39
CA MET A 63 11.13 -10.15 2.05
C MET A 63 11.60 -10.69 0.70
N MET A 64 11.40 -11.98 0.44
CA MET A 64 11.75 -12.59 -0.85
C MET A 64 11.00 -11.94 -2.02
N ARG A 65 9.71 -11.64 -1.85
CA ARG A 65 8.92 -10.93 -2.86
C ARG A 65 9.44 -9.52 -3.13
N GLU A 66 9.86 -8.77 -2.11
CA GLU A 66 10.42 -7.43 -2.31
C GLU A 66 11.75 -7.48 -3.06
N VAL A 67 12.60 -8.47 -2.79
CA VAL A 67 13.84 -8.68 -3.55
C VAL A 67 13.55 -8.98 -5.03
N LEU A 68 12.62 -9.90 -5.32
CA LEU A 68 12.20 -10.20 -6.70
C LEU A 68 11.59 -8.97 -7.39
N LYS A 69 10.74 -8.22 -6.68
CA LYS A 69 10.15 -6.97 -7.17
C LYS A 69 11.21 -5.93 -7.49
N GLY A 70 12.21 -5.76 -6.62
CA GLY A 70 13.32 -4.84 -6.83
C GLY A 70 14.20 -5.23 -8.02
N TYR A 71 14.52 -6.51 -8.15
CA TYR A 71 15.26 -7.03 -9.30
C TYR A 71 14.50 -6.79 -10.61
N ALA A 72 13.22 -7.17 -10.67
CA ALA A 72 12.39 -6.93 -11.85
C ALA A 72 12.30 -5.45 -12.21
N LYS A 73 12.09 -4.56 -11.24
CA LYS A 73 12.05 -3.10 -11.48
C LYS A 73 13.36 -2.53 -12.03
N LYS A 74 14.50 -3.12 -11.67
CA LYS A 74 15.81 -2.64 -12.12
C LYS A 74 16.12 -3.04 -13.57
N TYR A 75 15.57 -4.17 -14.02
CA TYR A 75 15.90 -4.78 -15.31
C TYR A 75 14.70 -4.89 -16.26
N ALA A 76 13.58 -4.25 -15.94
CA ALA A 76 12.44 -4.04 -16.83
C ALA A 76 12.60 -2.72 -17.57
#